data_AF-A0A173M200-F1
#
_entry.id   AF-A0A173M200-F1
#
_cell.length_a   1.000
_cell.length_b   1.000
_cell.length_c   1.000
_cell.angle_alpha   90.00
_cell.angle_beta   90.00
_cell.angle_gamma   90.00
#
_symmetry.space_group_name_H-M   'P 1'
#
loop_
_entity.id
_entity.type
_entity.pdbx_description
1 polymer ?
#
loop_
_entity_poly.entity_id
_entity_poly.type
_entity_poly.pdbx_seq_one_letter_code
_entity_poly.pdbx_strand_id
1 'polypeptide(L)'
;VLTFLMTAVCCAASFAASVPENTKKVDDFPDYVPGATTGLLFDDMRTLHNSMVKLGSNLDAEITKIFKGLFNEGDLVKDAKNGLTKMKEFVESIKNDKHFTTDGFVTAAEDATSASNNFDSLMASVIQIYHKCVAFDNEVNRLFPDNTENSAKKEEMKDYFVKHAYNNREVNDRILVSIGREFMKVENVVDAVNAAAKYYQIKNQAGSSPSNVDSSSGEAAAGTGKLPSEESGPQPAPGSHQPSTQETAAQSQSPTEQSAGNLHGQPSKPAETPRPAGSSFTFGGLTVATLCYFVLSAF
;
A
#
# COMPACT_ATOMS: atom_id res chain seq x y z
N VAL A 1 -23.68 47.40 48.93
CA VAL A 1 -22.61 47.36 47.91
C VAL A 1 -21.76 46.13 48.17
N LEU A 2 -21.95 45.05 47.40
CA LEU A 2 -20.89 44.25 46.76
C LEU A 2 -21.53 43.11 45.95
N THR A 3 -21.68 43.33 44.64
CA THR A 3 -21.68 42.30 43.59
C THR A 3 -20.33 41.61 43.56
N PHE A 4 -20.25 40.32 43.21
CA PHE A 4 -19.16 39.59 42.51
C PHE A 4 -19.44 38.08 42.69
N LEU A 5 -19.34 37.15 41.75
CA LEU A 5 -19.33 37.10 40.28
C LEU A 5 -19.35 35.60 39.96
N MET A 6 -20.18 35.18 39.01
CA MET A 6 -20.18 33.83 38.42
C MET A 6 -18.78 33.44 37.97
N THR A 7 -18.30 32.26 38.38
CA THR A 7 -17.19 31.59 37.70
C THR A 7 -17.60 30.15 37.43
N ALA A 8 -18.03 29.93 36.19
CA ALA A 8 -18.22 28.60 35.63
C ALA A 8 -16.87 27.88 35.64
N VAL A 9 -16.82 26.73 36.31
CA VAL A 9 -15.72 25.79 36.21
C VAL A 9 -15.84 25.11 34.86
N CYS A 10 -15.21 25.70 33.84
CA CYS A 10 -15.01 25.04 32.56
C CYS A 10 -13.97 23.95 32.80
N CYS A 11 -14.42 22.70 32.88
CA CYS A 11 -13.56 21.52 32.88
C CYS A 11 -12.84 21.45 31.53
N ALA A 12 -11.69 22.13 31.42
CA ALA A 12 -10.73 21.86 30.38
C ALA A 12 -10.19 20.45 30.62
N ALA A 13 -10.73 19.46 29.90
CA ALA A 13 -10.11 18.16 29.77
C ALA A 13 -8.79 18.36 29.01
N SER A 14 -7.72 18.62 29.74
CA SER A 14 -6.37 18.59 29.17
C SER A 14 -6.09 17.18 28.71
N PHE A 15 -6.18 16.93 27.39
CA PHE A 15 -5.59 15.76 26.76
C PHE A 15 -4.06 15.90 26.81
N ALA A 16 -3.49 15.73 28.00
CA ALA A 16 -2.06 15.52 28.17
C ALA A 16 -1.74 14.09 27.72
N ALA A 17 -1.66 13.88 26.40
CA ALA A 17 -1.07 12.68 25.86
C ALA A 17 0.45 12.84 25.91
N SER A 18 1.07 12.35 26.98
CA SER A 18 2.50 12.03 26.98
C SER A 18 2.77 11.13 25.78
N VAL A 19 3.58 11.59 24.83
CA VAL A 19 3.99 10.82 23.65
C VAL A 19 4.95 9.71 24.11
N PRO A 20 4.63 8.43 23.91
CA PRO A 20 5.66 7.43 23.70
C PRO A 20 5.98 7.43 22.21
N GLU A 21 7.23 7.75 21.87
CA GLU A 21 7.79 7.55 20.53
C GLU A 21 7.76 6.06 20.18
N ASN A 22 6.71 5.62 19.48
CA ASN A 22 6.75 4.38 18.71
C ASN A 22 5.77 4.41 17.53
N THR A 23 5.77 5.51 16.76
CA THR A 23 5.06 5.57 15.48
C THR A 23 6.05 5.31 14.36
N LYS A 24 6.33 4.03 14.08
CA LYS A 24 6.97 3.64 12.81
C LYS A 24 5.93 3.84 11.71
N LYS A 25 6.13 4.84 10.84
CA LYS A 25 5.36 5.01 9.61
C LYS A 25 6.11 4.27 8.48
N VAL A 26 5.37 3.62 7.59
CA VAL A 26 5.84 3.24 6.25
C VAL A 26 5.90 4.53 5.42
N ASP A 27 7.11 4.94 5.04
CA ASP A 27 7.39 6.27 4.49
C ASP A 27 6.98 6.42 3.01
N ASP A 28 6.90 5.34 2.25
CA ASP A 28 6.25 5.29 0.93
C ASP A 28 6.04 3.84 0.49
N PHE A 29 4.90 3.56 -0.14
CA PHE A 29 4.67 2.24 -0.74
C PHE A 29 5.24 2.17 -2.17
N PRO A 30 5.83 1.04 -2.56
CA PRO A 30 6.21 0.80 -3.96
C PRO A 30 5.00 0.76 -4.89
N ASP A 31 5.20 1.08 -6.17
CA ASP A 31 4.15 1.16 -7.21
C ASP A 31 3.29 -0.11 -7.37
N TYR A 32 3.83 -1.27 -6.99
CA TYR A 32 3.09 -2.53 -7.05
C TYR A 32 2.02 -2.68 -5.93
N VAL A 33 2.07 -1.82 -4.91
CA VAL A 33 1.08 -1.80 -3.83
C VAL A 33 -0.09 -0.90 -4.26
N PRO A 34 -1.36 -1.32 -4.04
CA PRO A 34 -2.51 -0.51 -4.42
C PRO A 34 -2.50 0.86 -3.73
N GLY A 35 -2.64 1.93 -4.53
CA GLY A 35 -2.81 3.29 -4.03
C GLY A 35 -4.10 3.49 -3.22
N ALA A 36 -4.19 4.60 -2.50
CA ALA A 36 -5.36 4.92 -1.68
C ALA A 36 -6.64 5.07 -2.52
N THR A 37 -7.72 4.41 -2.11
CA THR A 37 -9.05 4.50 -2.72
C THR A 37 -9.91 5.56 -2.04
N THR A 38 -10.98 5.99 -2.71
CA THR A 38 -11.96 6.95 -2.19
C THR A 38 -13.05 6.32 -1.31
N GLY A 39 -12.98 5.01 -1.04
CA GLY A 39 -13.93 4.33 -0.14
C GLY A 39 -13.85 4.85 1.29
N LEU A 40 -14.81 4.47 2.13
CA LEU A 40 -14.80 4.83 3.54
C LEU A 40 -13.88 3.90 4.33
N LEU A 41 -13.13 4.45 5.29
CA LEU A 41 -12.31 3.67 6.23
C LEU A 41 -13.10 2.53 6.88
N PHE A 42 -14.34 2.79 7.29
CA PHE A 42 -15.16 1.82 7.99
C PHE A 42 -15.57 0.63 7.10
N ASP A 43 -15.67 0.83 5.79
CA ASP A 43 -15.95 -0.27 4.85
C ASP A 43 -14.72 -1.19 4.69
N ASP A 44 -13.52 -0.61 4.68
CA ASP A 44 -12.28 -1.39 4.69
C ASP A 44 -12.11 -2.14 6.02
N MET A 45 -12.43 -1.51 7.15
CA MET A 45 -12.44 -2.15 8.48
C MET A 45 -13.41 -3.34 8.53
N ARG A 46 -14.63 -3.17 7.97
CA ARG A 46 -15.61 -4.26 7.84
C ARG A 46 -15.05 -5.40 7.00
N THR A 47 -14.40 -5.08 5.88
CA THR A 47 -13.78 -6.06 4.98
C THR A 47 -12.66 -6.83 5.68
N LEU A 48 -11.79 -6.14 6.42
CA LEU A 48 -10.73 -6.75 7.24
C LEU A 48 -11.33 -7.75 8.23
N HIS A 49 -12.28 -7.30 9.04
CA HIS A 49 -12.94 -8.12 10.05
C HIS A 49 -13.57 -9.38 9.44
N ASN A 50 -14.39 -9.20 8.41
CA ASN A 50 -15.13 -10.31 7.79
C ASN A 50 -14.19 -11.29 7.08
N SER A 51 -13.14 -10.80 6.44
CA SER A 51 -12.14 -11.67 5.80
C SER A 51 -11.39 -12.50 6.84
N MET A 52 -11.04 -11.90 7.98
CA MET A 52 -10.40 -12.64 9.07
C MET A 52 -11.31 -13.69 9.70
N VAL A 53 -12.61 -13.39 9.91
CA VAL A 53 -13.59 -14.37 10.39
C VAL A 53 -13.73 -15.53 9.38
N LYS A 54 -13.82 -15.22 8.08
CA LYS A 54 -13.93 -16.25 7.04
C LYS A 54 -12.71 -17.16 6.94
N LEU A 55 -11.51 -16.56 6.98
CA LEU A 55 -10.26 -17.29 6.85
C LEU A 55 -10.04 -18.22 8.05
N GLY A 56 -10.38 -17.77 9.26
CA GLY A 56 -10.28 -18.57 10.47
C GLY A 56 -8.92 -19.26 10.58
N SER A 57 -8.91 -20.59 10.67
CA SER A 57 -7.68 -21.39 10.75
C SER A 57 -6.84 -21.41 9.48
N ASN A 58 -7.38 -21.03 8.32
CA ASN A 58 -6.63 -20.95 7.06
C ASN A 58 -5.71 -19.74 6.99
N LEU A 59 -5.90 -18.73 7.86
CA LEU A 59 -5.11 -17.49 7.86
C LEU A 59 -3.60 -17.77 7.97
N ASP A 60 -3.22 -18.67 8.87
CA ASP A 60 -1.80 -19.00 9.12
C ASP A 60 -1.13 -19.57 7.88
N ALA A 61 -1.83 -20.46 7.17
CA ALA A 61 -1.31 -21.08 5.96
C ALA A 61 -1.12 -20.03 4.84
N GLU A 62 -2.04 -19.08 4.69
CA GLU A 62 -1.93 -18.01 3.69
C GLU A 62 -0.79 -17.03 4.01
N ILE A 63 -0.62 -16.62 5.27
CA ILE A 63 0.50 -15.76 5.69
C ILE A 63 1.85 -16.47 5.48
N THR A 64 1.92 -17.77 5.79
CA THR A 64 3.13 -18.57 5.60
C THR A 64 3.59 -18.57 4.13
N LYS A 65 2.64 -18.63 3.18
CA LYS A 65 2.97 -18.54 1.74
C LYS A 65 3.66 -17.23 1.37
N ILE A 66 3.34 -16.12 2.03
CA ILE A 66 3.98 -14.81 1.78
C ILE A 66 5.47 -14.89 2.13
N PHE A 67 5.83 -15.51 3.24
CA PHE A 67 7.21 -15.49 3.77
C PHE A 67 8.04 -16.73 3.45
N LYS A 68 7.47 -17.67 2.70
CA LYS A 68 8.10 -18.94 2.34
C LYS A 68 9.53 -18.76 1.83
N GLY A 69 10.46 -19.45 2.47
CA GLY A 69 11.88 -19.51 2.06
C GLY A 69 12.72 -18.33 2.56
N LEU A 70 12.17 -17.45 3.39
CA LEU A 70 12.97 -16.45 4.10
C LEU A 70 13.63 -17.06 5.34
N PHE A 71 14.82 -16.56 5.68
CA PHE A 71 15.62 -17.10 6.79
C PHE A 71 14.94 -16.93 8.17
N ASN A 72 14.08 -15.92 8.32
CA ASN A 72 13.32 -15.60 9.53
C ASN A 72 11.80 -15.77 9.31
N GLU A 73 11.39 -16.70 8.44
CA GLU A 73 9.98 -16.96 8.10
C GLU A 73 9.08 -17.10 9.34
N GLY A 74 9.50 -17.85 10.34
CA GLY A 74 8.70 -18.08 11.56
C GLY A 74 8.39 -16.80 12.33
N ASP A 75 9.37 -15.91 12.51
CA ASP A 75 9.18 -14.64 13.20
C ASP A 75 8.31 -13.69 12.37
N LEU A 76 8.54 -13.61 11.05
CA LEU A 76 7.73 -12.78 10.15
C LEU A 76 6.26 -13.21 10.11
N VAL A 77 5.99 -14.52 10.07
CA VAL A 77 4.63 -15.06 10.12
C VAL A 77 3.97 -14.72 11.45
N LYS A 78 4.70 -14.89 12.56
CA LYS A 78 4.20 -14.59 13.90
C LYS A 78 3.84 -13.11 14.05
N ASP A 79 4.74 -12.20 13.67
CA ASP A 79 4.55 -10.76 13.84
C ASP A 79 3.43 -10.25 12.92
N ALA A 80 3.38 -10.70 11.65
CA ALA A 80 2.28 -10.35 10.74
C ALA A 80 0.93 -10.83 11.25
N LYS A 81 0.85 -12.08 11.76
CA LYS A 81 -0.37 -12.62 12.36
C LYS A 81 -0.79 -11.84 13.60
N ASN A 82 0.15 -11.48 14.47
CA ASN A 82 -0.14 -10.67 15.65
C ASN A 82 -0.71 -9.31 15.23
N GLY A 83 -0.08 -8.65 14.24
CA GLY A 83 -0.55 -7.38 13.70
C GLY A 83 -1.98 -7.46 13.15
N LEU A 84 -2.30 -8.46 12.33
CA LEU A 84 -3.65 -8.67 11.81
C LEU A 84 -4.67 -8.91 12.94
N THR A 85 -4.30 -9.72 13.94
CA THR A 85 -5.15 -9.99 15.11
C THR A 85 -5.43 -8.72 15.89
N LYS A 86 -4.41 -7.90 16.14
CA LYS A 86 -4.52 -6.62 16.84
C LYS A 86 -5.31 -5.58 16.05
N MET A 87 -5.18 -5.57 14.73
CA MET A 87 -6.02 -4.77 13.84
C MET A 87 -7.49 -5.20 13.92
N LYS A 88 -7.79 -6.51 13.98
CA LYS A 88 -9.16 -7.01 14.18
C LYS A 88 -9.74 -6.59 15.53
N GLU A 89 -8.98 -6.74 16.61
CA GLU A 89 -9.37 -6.28 17.95
C GLU A 89 -9.66 -4.78 17.97
N PHE A 90 -8.83 -3.98 17.29
CA PHE A 90 -9.07 -2.54 17.12
C PHE A 90 -10.39 -2.27 16.39
N VAL A 91 -10.66 -2.97 15.28
CA VAL A 91 -11.93 -2.85 14.56
C VAL A 91 -13.13 -3.26 15.42
N GLU A 92 -13.02 -4.33 16.20
CA GLU A 92 -14.06 -4.75 17.15
C GLU A 92 -14.33 -3.68 18.21
N SER A 93 -13.30 -2.99 18.69
CA SER A 93 -13.45 -1.89 19.65
C SER A 93 -14.22 -0.70 19.06
N ILE A 94 -14.02 -0.40 17.77
CA ILE A 94 -14.73 0.68 17.06
C ILE A 94 -16.17 0.27 16.77
N LYS A 95 -16.36 -0.95 16.23
CA LYS A 95 -17.68 -1.50 15.90
C LYS A 95 -18.63 -1.49 17.11
N ASN A 96 -18.11 -1.76 18.31
CA ASN A 96 -18.91 -1.81 19.53
C ASN A 96 -19.15 -0.42 20.16
N ASP A 97 -18.60 0.66 19.59
CA ASP A 97 -18.92 2.03 19.99
C ASP A 97 -20.28 2.44 19.42
N LYS A 98 -21.09 3.09 20.25
CA LYS A 98 -22.49 3.46 19.96
C LYS A 98 -22.68 4.36 18.73
N HIS A 99 -21.64 5.00 18.22
CA HIS A 99 -21.73 5.90 17.07
C HIS A 99 -21.58 5.16 15.73
N PHE A 100 -21.17 3.89 15.74
CA PHE A 100 -20.99 3.07 14.54
C PHE A 100 -22.08 1.99 14.42
N THR A 101 -22.42 1.65 13.19
CA THR A 101 -23.30 0.51 12.92
C THR A 101 -22.50 -0.79 12.92
N THR A 102 -23.13 -1.84 13.46
CA THR A 102 -22.65 -3.21 13.32
C THR A 102 -23.06 -3.86 12.01
N ASP A 103 -23.82 -3.15 11.16
CA ASP A 103 -24.36 -3.69 9.92
C ASP A 103 -23.24 -4.18 8.99
N GLY A 104 -23.47 -5.37 8.45
CA GLY A 104 -22.55 -6.06 7.55
C GLY A 104 -21.34 -6.70 8.23
N PHE A 105 -21.15 -6.57 9.56
CA PHE A 105 -20.13 -7.36 10.26
C PHE A 105 -20.66 -8.75 10.58
N VAL A 106 -19.89 -9.76 10.20
CA VAL A 106 -20.24 -11.18 10.40
C VAL A 106 -19.72 -11.67 11.75
N THR A 107 -20.39 -12.65 12.36
CA THR A 107 -19.91 -13.29 13.61
C THR A 107 -19.39 -14.71 13.37
N ALA A 108 -19.86 -15.37 12.31
CA ALA A 108 -19.45 -16.70 11.92
C ALA A 108 -18.92 -16.72 10.47
N ALA A 109 -18.14 -17.75 10.13
CA ALA A 109 -17.50 -17.86 8.81
C ALA A 109 -18.54 -18.08 7.70
N GLU A 110 -19.63 -18.76 8.01
CA GLU A 110 -20.76 -19.05 7.13
C GLU A 110 -21.49 -17.77 6.70
N ASP A 111 -21.45 -16.73 7.53
CA ASP A 111 -22.06 -15.44 7.23
C ASP A 111 -21.14 -14.57 6.35
N ALA A 112 -19.85 -14.90 6.28
CA ALA A 112 -18.84 -14.21 5.47
C ALA A 112 -18.77 -14.72 4.02
N THR A 113 -19.87 -15.24 3.47
CA THR A 113 -19.93 -15.93 2.17
C THR A 113 -19.54 -15.07 0.97
N SER A 114 -19.54 -13.73 1.08
CA SER A 114 -19.13 -12.85 -0.02
C SER A 114 -17.78 -13.23 -0.61
N ALA A 115 -17.69 -13.23 -1.94
CA ALA A 115 -16.43 -13.43 -2.67
C ALA A 115 -15.38 -12.37 -2.28
N SER A 116 -15.81 -11.20 -1.81
CA SER A 116 -14.97 -10.08 -1.36
C SER A 116 -14.40 -10.23 0.06
N ASN A 117 -14.62 -11.36 0.76
CA ASN A 117 -14.12 -11.59 2.12
C ASN A 117 -13.00 -12.64 2.12
N ASN A 118 -12.05 -12.54 1.21
CA ASN A 118 -10.98 -13.53 1.01
C ASN A 118 -9.60 -12.98 1.40
N PHE A 119 -8.53 -13.77 1.22
CA PHE A 119 -7.17 -13.32 1.56
C PHE A 119 -6.69 -12.11 0.76
N ASP A 120 -7.01 -12.03 -0.54
CA ASP A 120 -6.70 -10.88 -1.40
C ASP A 120 -7.37 -9.61 -0.86
N SER A 121 -8.63 -9.73 -0.44
CA SER A 121 -9.43 -8.64 0.12
C SER A 121 -8.95 -8.24 1.53
N LEU A 122 -8.48 -9.20 2.32
CA LEU A 122 -7.82 -8.93 3.59
C LEU A 122 -6.57 -8.07 3.37
N MET A 123 -5.65 -8.48 2.49
CA MET A 123 -4.43 -7.72 2.21
C MET A 123 -4.74 -6.34 1.64
N ALA A 124 -5.73 -6.23 0.76
CA ALA A 124 -6.22 -4.94 0.25
C ALA A 124 -6.70 -4.03 1.39
N SER A 125 -7.55 -4.55 2.27
CA SER A 125 -8.11 -3.79 3.39
C SER A 125 -7.03 -3.30 4.36
N VAL A 126 -5.99 -4.09 4.64
CA VAL A 126 -4.85 -3.68 5.49
C VAL A 126 -4.16 -2.44 4.91
N ILE A 127 -3.83 -2.45 3.61
CA ILE A 127 -3.20 -1.31 2.93
C ILE A 127 -4.13 -0.09 2.95
N GLN A 128 -5.42 -0.28 2.64
CA GLN A 128 -6.37 0.81 2.57
C GLN A 128 -6.65 1.45 3.93
N ILE A 129 -6.79 0.66 4.99
CA ILE A 129 -6.92 1.16 6.37
C ILE A 129 -5.68 1.98 6.73
N TYR A 130 -4.49 1.46 6.46
CA TYR A 130 -3.25 2.17 6.75
C TYR A 130 -3.16 3.52 6.02
N HIS A 131 -3.39 3.56 4.70
CA HIS A 131 -3.43 4.81 3.93
C HIS A 131 -4.40 5.84 4.52
N LYS A 132 -5.62 5.40 4.79
CA LYS A 132 -6.68 6.27 5.28
C LYS A 132 -6.38 6.76 6.71
N CYS A 133 -5.86 5.92 7.60
CA CYS A 133 -5.47 6.31 8.95
C CYS A 133 -4.29 7.30 8.96
N VAL A 134 -3.30 7.15 8.08
CA VAL A 134 -2.21 8.12 7.91
C VAL A 134 -2.74 9.46 7.40
N ALA A 135 -3.61 9.45 6.37
CA ALA A 135 -4.24 10.66 5.86
C ALA A 135 -5.08 11.36 6.95
N PHE A 136 -5.80 10.58 7.76
CA PHE A 136 -6.60 11.07 8.88
C PHE A 136 -5.73 11.74 9.95
N ASP A 137 -4.63 11.11 10.37
CA ASP A 137 -3.69 11.69 11.33
C ASP A 137 -3.07 12.99 10.81
N ASN A 138 -2.70 13.03 9.53
CA ASN A 138 -2.18 14.24 8.89
C ASN A 138 -3.21 15.38 8.86
N GLU A 139 -4.48 15.07 8.58
CA GLU A 139 -5.56 16.04 8.59
C GLU A 139 -5.83 16.61 9.99
N VAL A 140 -5.83 15.74 11.02
CA VAL A 140 -5.93 16.16 12.42
C VAL A 140 -4.78 17.10 12.78
N ASN A 141 -3.53 16.76 12.40
CA ASN A 141 -2.37 17.60 12.67
C ASN A 141 -2.42 18.94 11.90
N ARG A 142 -3.01 18.97 10.70
CA ARG A 142 -3.23 20.20 9.92
C ARG A 142 -4.24 21.12 10.59
N LEU A 143 -5.35 20.56 11.07
CA LEU A 143 -6.44 21.34 11.67
C LEU A 143 -6.10 21.74 13.12
N PHE A 144 -5.50 20.85 13.90
CA PHE A 144 -5.26 21.03 15.33
C PHE A 144 -3.77 20.94 15.71
N PRO A 145 -2.86 21.75 15.09
CA PRO A 145 -1.42 21.65 15.34
C PRO A 145 -1.03 21.90 16.81
N ASP A 146 -1.73 22.82 17.48
CA ASP A 146 -1.50 23.16 18.88
C ASP A 146 -2.53 22.53 19.84
N ASN A 147 -3.30 21.54 19.37
CA ASN A 147 -4.44 20.95 20.09
C ASN A 147 -5.47 21.98 20.58
N THR A 148 -5.55 23.15 19.94
CA THR A 148 -6.51 24.20 20.29
C THR A 148 -7.86 23.92 19.66
N GLU A 149 -8.90 23.85 20.49
CA GLU A 149 -10.26 23.69 20.01
C GLU A 149 -10.74 24.96 19.29
N ASN A 150 -11.18 24.80 18.05
CA ASN A 150 -11.82 25.83 17.25
C ASN A 150 -13.06 25.22 16.59
N SER A 151 -14.23 25.82 16.80
CA SER A 151 -15.50 25.30 16.29
C SER A 151 -15.53 25.17 14.77
N ALA A 152 -14.95 26.11 14.02
CA ALA A 152 -14.89 26.04 12.56
C ALA A 152 -14.04 24.86 12.08
N LYS A 153 -12.86 24.67 12.68
CA LYS A 153 -11.96 23.55 12.35
C LYS A 153 -12.56 22.20 12.74
N LYS A 154 -13.33 22.16 13.82
CA LYS A 154 -14.08 20.98 14.26
C LYS A 154 -15.16 20.59 13.26
N GLU A 155 -15.88 21.56 12.71
CA GLU A 155 -16.85 21.31 11.64
C GLU A 155 -16.16 20.82 10.36
N GLU A 156 -15.01 21.38 9.99
CA GLU A 156 -14.19 20.89 8.88
C GLU A 156 -13.72 19.44 9.10
N MET A 157 -13.29 19.10 10.31
CA MET A 157 -12.90 17.73 10.65
C MET A 157 -14.09 16.76 10.57
N LYS A 158 -15.29 17.18 10.99
CA LYS A 158 -16.52 16.36 10.84
C LYS A 158 -16.83 16.10 9.37
N ASP A 159 -16.72 17.11 8.53
CA ASP A 159 -16.99 16.96 7.09
C ASP A 159 -15.95 16.03 6.44
N TYR A 160 -14.67 16.15 6.84
CA TYR A 160 -13.63 15.21 6.45
C TYR A 160 -13.94 13.77 6.91
N PHE A 161 -14.34 13.60 8.17
CA PHE A 161 -14.71 12.30 8.74
C PHE A 161 -15.87 11.65 7.98
N VAL A 162 -16.93 12.40 7.68
CA VAL A 162 -18.09 11.89 6.94
C VAL A 162 -17.68 11.42 5.54
N LYS A 163 -16.80 12.18 4.89
CA LYS A 163 -16.35 11.91 3.53
C LYS A 163 -15.37 10.73 3.42
N HIS A 164 -14.53 10.52 4.42
CA HIS A 164 -13.38 9.61 4.32
C HIS A 164 -13.39 8.45 5.32
N ALA A 165 -14.08 8.59 6.46
CA ALA A 165 -14.06 7.58 7.51
C ALA A 165 -15.37 6.80 7.63
N TYR A 166 -16.48 7.50 7.84
CA TYR A 166 -17.77 6.86 8.09
C TYR A 166 -18.91 7.86 7.82
N ASN A 167 -19.93 7.45 7.06
CA ASN A 167 -21.03 8.30 6.62
C ASN A 167 -22.08 8.58 7.73
N ASN A 168 -21.61 8.97 8.91
CA ASN A 168 -22.41 9.49 10.00
C ASN A 168 -21.66 10.64 10.66
N ARG A 169 -22.36 11.76 10.85
CA ARG A 169 -21.81 12.98 11.44
C ARG A 169 -21.85 12.96 12.97
N GLU A 170 -22.67 12.09 13.55
CA GLU A 170 -22.82 11.94 14.99
C GLU A 170 -21.72 11.03 15.55
N VAL A 171 -20.52 11.58 15.70
CA VAL A 171 -19.38 10.92 16.36
C VAL A 171 -18.83 11.80 17.46
N ASN A 172 -18.28 11.18 18.51
CA ASN A 172 -17.65 11.93 19.58
C ASN A 172 -16.31 12.53 19.13
N ASP A 173 -15.91 13.63 19.77
CA ASP A 173 -14.72 14.38 19.39
C ASP A 173 -13.43 13.57 19.51
N ARG A 174 -13.38 12.64 20.47
CA ARG A 174 -12.24 11.75 20.65
C ARG A 174 -12.03 10.89 19.41
N ILE A 175 -13.06 10.19 18.96
CA ILE A 175 -13.01 9.35 17.75
C ILE A 175 -12.66 10.20 16.53
N LEU A 176 -13.27 11.39 16.43
CA LEU A 176 -13.07 12.33 15.34
C LEU A 176 -11.60 12.74 15.17
N VAL A 177 -10.80 12.78 16.23
CA VAL A 177 -9.40 13.21 16.16
C VAL A 177 -8.38 12.11 16.44
N SER A 178 -8.80 10.96 16.97
CA SER A 178 -7.86 9.93 17.44
C SER A 178 -7.84 8.65 16.62
N ILE A 179 -8.84 8.35 15.79
CA ILE A 179 -8.95 7.03 15.12
C ILE A 179 -7.71 6.67 14.29
N GLY A 180 -7.17 7.61 13.52
CA GLY A 180 -5.95 7.41 12.73
C GLY A 180 -4.73 7.16 13.61
N ARG A 181 -4.51 8.02 14.62
CA ARG A 181 -3.40 7.90 15.57
C ARG A 181 -3.44 6.60 16.37
N GLU A 182 -4.60 6.23 16.90
CA GLU A 182 -4.76 5.02 17.71
C GLU A 182 -4.56 3.76 16.87
N PHE A 183 -5.01 3.76 15.61
CA PHE A 183 -4.69 2.69 14.67
C PHE A 183 -3.18 2.53 14.47
N MET A 184 -2.45 3.64 14.31
CA MET A 184 -1.00 3.61 14.10
C MET A 184 -0.21 3.13 15.33
N LYS A 185 -0.84 3.04 16.51
CA LYS A 185 -0.26 2.48 17.74
C LYS A 185 -0.60 1.01 17.94
N VAL A 186 -1.40 0.42 17.06
CA VAL A 186 -1.74 -1.00 17.13
C VAL A 186 -0.46 -1.82 17.04
N GLU A 187 -0.29 -2.74 17.97
CA GLU A 187 0.86 -3.62 18.05
C GLU A 187 1.04 -4.39 16.73
N ASN A 188 2.28 -4.45 16.22
CA ASN A 188 2.65 -5.09 14.96
C ASN A 188 1.84 -4.63 13.72
N VAL A 189 1.21 -3.44 13.75
CA VAL A 189 0.47 -2.92 12.58
C VAL A 189 1.38 -2.78 11.35
N VAL A 190 2.62 -2.34 11.55
CA VAL A 190 3.61 -2.21 10.48
C VAL A 190 3.99 -3.56 9.90
N ASP A 191 4.07 -4.62 10.71
CA ASP A 191 4.38 -5.96 10.24
C ASP A 191 3.24 -6.54 9.40
N ALA A 192 1.99 -6.30 9.79
CA ALA A 192 0.82 -6.63 8.98
C ALA A 192 0.80 -5.86 7.64
N VAL A 193 1.13 -4.58 7.66
CA VAL A 193 1.23 -3.74 6.45
C VAL A 193 2.37 -4.21 5.54
N ASN A 194 3.53 -4.55 6.09
CA ASN A 194 4.65 -5.11 5.33
C ASN A 194 4.31 -6.48 4.73
N ALA A 195 3.56 -7.32 5.45
CA ALA A 195 3.05 -8.58 4.92
C ALA A 195 2.13 -8.34 3.71
N ALA A 196 1.21 -7.38 3.81
CA ALA A 196 0.33 -7.00 2.71
C ALA A 196 1.12 -6.42 1.51
N ALA A 197 2.13 -5.59 1.74
CA ALA A 197 3.00 -5.08 0.68
C ALA A 197 3.76 -6.23 -0.02
N LYS A 198 4.33 -7.18 0.76
CA LYS A 198 5.02 -8.36 0.21
C LYS A 198 4.08 -9.28 -0.56
N TYR A 199 2.84 -9.42 -0.12
CA TYR A 199 1.80 -10.13 -0.87
C TYR A 199 1.61 -9.54 -2.28
N TYR A 200 1.49 -8.22 -2.39
CA TYR A 200 1.38 -7.56 -3.70
C TYR A 200 2.66 -7.64 -4.52
N GLN A 201 3.83 -7.62 -3.88
CA GLN A 201 5.11 -7.86 -4.56
C GLN A 201 5.12 -9.25 -5.25
N ILE A 202 4.73 -10.30 -4.54
CA ILE A 202 4.68 -11.68 -5.06
C ILE A 202 3.64 -11.78 -6.18
N LYS A 203 2.45 -11.20 -5.99
CA LYS A 203 1.38 -11.18 -7.00
C LYS A 203 1.82 -10.49 -8.30
N ASN A 204 2.54 -9.37 -8.18
CA ASN A 204 3.09 -8.65 -9.33
C ASN A 204 4.16 -9.47 -10.08
N GLN A 205 5.03 -10.18 -9.36
CA GLN A 205 6.05 -11.06 -9.96
C GLN A 205 5.43 -12.26 -10.68
N ALA A 206 4.37 -12.84 -10.12
CA ALA A 206 3.63 -13.92 -10.77
C ALA A 206 2.93 -13.45 -12.06
N GLY A 207 2.42 -12.21 -12.09
CA GLY A 207 1.82 -11.60 -13.28
C GLY A 207 2.82 -11.11 -14.34
N SER A 208 4.09 -10.94 -13.97
CA SER A 208 5.15 -10.42 -14.86
C SER A 208 6.06 -11.50 -15.44
N SER A 209 5.82 -12.77 -15.13
CA SER A 209 6.61 -13.87 -15.70
C SER A 209 6.26 -14.05 -17.18
N PRO A 210 7.21 -13.91 -18.13
CA PRO A 210 6.95 -14.30 -19.50
C PRO A 210 6.74 -15.81 -19.53
N SER A 211 5.58 -16.24 -20.02
CA SER A 211 5.32 -17.62 -20.39
C SER A 211 6.22 -17.97 -21.57
N ASN A 212 7.47 -18.34 -21.29
CA ASN A 212 8.38 -19.05 -22.17
C ASN A 212 9.50 -19.68 -21.33
N VAL A 213 9.21 -20.86 -20.81
CA VAL A 213 10.23 -21.89 -20.65
C VAL A 213 9.88 -23.00 -21.62
N ASP A 214 10.36 -22.79 -22.84
CA ASP A 214 10.61 -23.84 -23.80
C ASP A 214 11.53 -24.87 -23.11
N SER A 215 11.02 -26.07 -22.89
CA SER A 215 11.80 -27.17 -22.33
C SER A 215 12.69 -27.72 -23.45
N SER A 216 13.90 -27.17 -23.56
CA SER A 216 14.94 -27.74 -24.42
C SER A 216 16.14 -28.17 -23.57
N SER A 217 16.27 -29.49 -23.41
CA SER A 217 17.52 -30.19 -23.13
C SER A 217 17.45 -31.56 -23.80
N GLY A 218 18.36 -31.78 -24.76
CA GLY A 218 18.37 -32.83 -25.80
C GLY A 218 18.67 -34.26 -25.34
N GLU A 219 18.27 -35.25 -26.15
CA GLU A 219 19.10 -36.13 -27.05
C GLU A 219 19.27 -37.53 -26.40
N ALA A 220 19.18 -38.70 -27.04
CA ALA A 220 19.03 -39.16 -28.43
C ALA A 220 18.60 -40.65 -28.45
N ALA A 221 17.97 -41.16 -29.53
CA ALA A 221 18.30 -42.45 -30.18
C ALA A 221 17.32 -42.80 -31.34
N ALA A 222 17.89 -43.45 -32.36
CA ALA A 222 17.41 -43.66 -33.73
C ALA A 222 16.31 -44.72 -33.96
N GLY A 223 15.59 -44.62 -35.09
CA GLY A 223 14.74 -45.69 -35.62
C GLY A 223 13.99 -45.35 -36.91
N THR A 224 14.55 -45.76 -38.04
CA THR A 224 14.10 -45.69 -39.45
C THR A 224 12.66 -46.16 -39.76
N GLY A 225 11.99 -45.55 -40.76
CA GLY A 225 10.84 -46.19 -41.43
C GLY A 225 9.97 -45.38 -42.41
N LYS A 226 10.47 -45.13 -43.64
CA LYS A 226 9.80 -45.24 -44.96
C LYS A 226 8.35 -44.72 -45.18
N LEU A 227 8.23 -43.69 -46.05
CA LEU A 227 7.05 -43.32 -46.88
C LEU A 227 6.72 -44.39 -47.94
N PRO A 228 5.47 -44.44 -48.44
CA PRO A 228 5.22 -43.85 -49.77
C PRO A 228 3.91 -43.08 -49.91
N SER A 229 3.93 -42.14 -50.87
CA SER A 229 2.81 -41.38 -51.42
C SER A 229 2.21 -42.08 -52.66
N GLU A 230 0.91 -41.85 -52.91
CA GLU A 230 0.20 -41.82 -54.21
C GLU A 230 -1.28 -41.50 -53.89
N GLU A 231 -2.12 -40.82 -54.65
CA GLU A 231 -2.06 -39.91 -55.81
C GLU A 231 -3.52 -39.52 -56.12
N SER A 232 -3.80 -38.25 -56.48
CA SER A 232 -4.73 -37.80 -57.56
C SER A 232 -5.29 -36.38 -57.31
N GLY A 233 -4.92 -35.43 -58.20
CA GLY A 233 -5.58 -34.12 -58.38
C GLY A 233 -6.82 -34.22 -59.29
N PRO A 234 -7.28 -33.15 -60.02
CA PRO A 234 -6.69 -31.81 -60.22
C PRO A 234 -7.68 -30.59 -60.16
N GLN A 235 -7.11 -29.37 -60.22
CA GLN A 235 -7.70 -28.01 -60.45
C GLN A 235 -8.29 -27.84 -61.90
N PRO A 236 -8.96 -26.72 -62.37
CA PRO A 236 -8.66 -25.27 -62.18
C PRO A 236 -9.85 -24.23 -62.18
N ALA A 237 -9.50 -22.93 -62.08
CA ALA A 237 -10.28 -21.64 -61.95
C ALA A 237 -11.00 -21.14 -63.25
N PRO A 238 -11.42 -19.85 -63.50
CA PRO A 238 -11.54 -18.59 -62.70
C PRO A 238 -12.85 -17.76 -62.97
N GLY A 239 -13.04 -16.58 -62.32
CA GLY A 239 -14.09 -15.62 -62.72
C GLY A 239 -14.22 -14.35 -61.86
N SER A 240 -13.75 -13.23 -62.39
CA SER A 240 -13.84 -11.83 -61.93
C SER A 240 -15.23 -11.19 -62.15
N HIS A 241 -15.67 -10.25 -61.29
CA HIS A 241 -16.38 -8.99 -61.64
C HIS A 241 -16.64 -8.07 -60.41
N GLN A 242 -16.24 -6.80 -60.53
CA GLN A 242 -16.73 -5.59 -59.81
C GLN A 242 -17.75 -4.87 -60.72
N PRO A 243 -18.68 -3.98 -60.28
CA PRO A 243 -18.42 -2.56 -59.90
C PRO A 243 -19.25 -2.06 -58.68
N SER A 244 -18.72 -1.25 -57.74
CA SER A 244 -18.61 0.25 -57.66
C SER A 244 -19.85 1.04 -57.22
N THR A 245 -19.69 1.81 -56.12
CA THR A 245 -20.04 3.25 -55.88
C THR A 245 -19.45 3.67 -54.50
N GLN A 246 -18.46 4.56 -54.38
CA GLN A 246 -18.49 6.06 -54.23
C GLN A 246 -19.39 6.53 -53.06
N GLU A 247 -18.97 7.35 -52.09
CA GLU A 247 -18.17 8.61 -52.04
C GLU A 247 -17.40 8.72 -50.68
N THR A 248 -16.59 9.71 -50.30
CA THR A 248 -15.56 10.64 -50.84
C THR A 248 -15.32 11.68 -49.72
N ALA A 249 -14.07 11.88 -49.26
CA ALA A 249 -13.46 13.16 -48.77
C ALA A 249 -12.06 12.85 -48.16
N ALA A 250 -10.95 12.98 -48.91
CA ALA A 250 -10.11 14.18 -49.17
C ALA A 250 -9.29 14.64 -47.92
N GLN A 251 -8.00 14.28 -47.80
CA GLN A 251 -6.76 15.02 -48.23
C GLN A 251 -6.43 16.25 -47.36
N SER A 252 -5.24 16.44 -46.75
CA SER A 252 -3.88 16.59 -47.33
C SER A 252 -2.79 16.55 -46.20
N GLN A 253 -1.68 15.79 -46.27
CA GLN A 253 -0.28 16.13 -46.66
C GLN A 253 0.38 17.37 -45.95
N SER A 254 1.29 17.20 -44.96
CA SER A 254 2.80 17.16 -45.00
C SER A 254 3.46 18.54 -44.70
N PRO A 255 4.71 18.74 -44.19
CA PRO A 255 5.86 17.81 -44.04
C PRO A 255 6.71 17.91 -42.72
N THR A 256 7.78 17.10 -42.71
CA THR A 256 8.99 16.89 -41.87
C THR A 256 9.62 18.06 -41.07
N GLU A 257 10.19 17.78 -39.87
CA GLU A 257 11.61 18.03 -39.51
C GLU A 257 12.00 17.59 -38.07
N GLN A 258 13.21 17.07 -37.94
CA GLN A 258 13.92 16.72 -36.70
C GLN A 258 14.44 17.98 -35.99
N SER A 259 14.55 17.99 -34.65
CA SER A 259 15.82 18.35 -33.97
C SER A 259 15.75 18.16 -32.45
N ALA A 260 16.77 17.50 -31.92
CA ALA A 260 17.01 17.28 -30.50
C ALA A 260 17.53 18.57 -29.83
N GLY A 261 16.89 19.01 -28.75
CA GLY A 261 17.34 20.14 -27.93
C GLY A 261 18.09 19.67 -26.69
N ASN A 262 19.42 19.51 -26.80
CA ASN A 262 20.33 19.31 -25.67
C ASN A 262 20.95 20.66 -25.29
N LEU A 263 20.63 21.18 -24.11
CA LEU A 263 21.20 22.42 -23.56
C LEU A 263 22.41 22.06 -22.67
N HIS A 264 23.61 22.06 -23.24
CA HIS A 264 24.86 22.23 -22.49
C HIS A 264 25.89 22.93 -23.36
N GLY A 265 26.10 24.22 -23.11
CA GLY A 265 27.22 25.00 -23.64
C GLY A 265 28.39 25.00 -22.67
N GLN A 266 29.54 24.53 -23.12
CA GLN A 266 30.87 24.91 -22.63
C GLN A 266 31.67 25.37 -23.85
N PRO A 267 32.56 26.38 -23.72
CA PRO A 267 33.99 26.09 -23.48
C PRO A 267 34.62 27.12 -22.51
N SER A 268 35.77 26.94 -21.85
CA SER A 268 37.08 26.50 -22.35
C SER A 268 38.00 26.09 -21.17
N LYS A 269 38.84 25.07 -21.37
CA LYS A 269 40.04 24.70 -20.57
C LYS A 269 41.31 25.28 -21.28
N PRO A 270 42.57 25.26 -20.74
CA PRO A 270 43.28 24.11 -20.12
C PRO A 270 44.01 24.47 -18.80
N ALA A 271 44.36 23.54 -17.90
CA ALA A 271 45.48 22.61 -18.06
C ALA A 271 45.46 21.42 -17.07
N GLU A 272 45.87 20.27 -17.62
CA GLU A 272 46.63 19.12 -17.09
C GLU A 272 46.41 18.56 -15.67
N THR A 273 46.03 17.27 -15.65
CA THR A 273 46.01 16.30 -14.54
C THR A 273 47.38 15.59 -14.38
N PRO A 274 47.71 15.02 -13.20
CA PRO A 274 47.31 13.63 -12.90
C PRO A 274 46.83 13.38 -11.45
N ARG A 275 45.88 12.45 -11.32
CA ARG A 275 45.43 11.77 -10.09
C ARG A 275 46.34 10.55 -9.83
N PRO A 276 46.45 9.99 -8.60
CA PRO A 276 45.33 9.22 -8.02
C PRO A 276 45.23 9.16 -6.47
N ALA A 277 44.13 8.52 -6.04
CA ALA A 277 43.89 7.78 -4.78
C ALA A 277 43.21 8.48 -3.57
N GLY A 278 42.03 7.94 -3.22
CA GLY A 278 41.56 7.80 -1.83
C GLY A 278 40.85 8.98 -1.19
N SER A 279 39.65 9.38 -1.67
CA SER A 279 38.81 10.35 -0.96
C SER A 279 37.95 9.65 0.08
N SER A 280 38.32 9.83 1.36
CA SER A 280 37.51 9.51 2.53
C SER A 280 36.19 10.30 2.51
N PHE A 281 35.08 9.62 2.78
CA PHE A 281 33.80 10.27 3.09
C PHE A 281 33.91 10.97 4.45
N THR A 282 33.62 12.27 4.47
CA THR A 282 33.38 13.02 5.70
C THR A 282 31.89 13.31 5.81
N PHE A 283 31.22 12.69 6.78
CA PHE A 283 29.93 13.14 7.31
C PHE A 283 30.18 13.61 8.75
N GLY A 284 29.98 14.90 9.04
CA GLY A 284 29.87 15.38 10.41
C GLY A 284 31.12 15.34 11.30
N GLY A 285 32.34 15.53 10.77
CA GLY A 285 33.52 15.89 11.58
C GLY A 285 34.01 14.87 12.63
N LEU A 286 33.48 13.64 12.67
CA LEU A 286 33.99 12.58 13.53
C LEU A 286 34.88 11.63 12.71
N THR A 287 36.19 11.73 12.91
CA THR A 287 37.12 10.68 12.49
C THR A 287 36.89 9.44 13.35
N VAL A 288 36.77 8.28 12.71
CA VAL A 288 36.53 6.92 13.26
C VAL A 288 37.52 6.48 14.36
N ALA A 289 38.60 7.21 14.61
CA ALA A 289 39.63 6.84 15.58
C ALA A 289 39.27 7.09 17.07
N THR A 290 38.20 7.83 17.38
CA THR A 290 37.90 8.23 18.78
C THR A 290 36.91 7.30 19.51
N LEU A 291 36.35 6.28 18.86
CA LEU A 291 35.39 5.35 19.47
C LEU A 291 36.03 4.22 20.29
N CYS A 292 37.33 3.97 20.16
CA CYS A 292 38.01 2.87 20.84
C CYS A 292 38.40 3.14 22.32
N TYR A 293 38.07 4.31 22.88
CA TYR A 293 38.50 4.68 24.23
C TYR A 293 37.41 4.67 25.32
N PHE A 294 36.15 4.33 24.99
CA PHE A 294 35.05 4.31 25.98
C PHE A 294 34.54 2.91 26.36
N VAL A 295 35.14 1.84 25.83
CA VAL A 295 34.72 0.45 26.11
C VAL A 295 35.59 -0.22 27.21
N LEU A 296 36.46 0.53 27.91
CA LEU A 296 37.34 0.00 28.96
C LEU A 296 37.15 0.62 30.36
N SER A 297 36.03 1.31 30.63
CA SER A 297 35.75 1.87 31.97
C SER A 297 34.49 1.31 32.64
N ALA A 298 33.99 0.18 32.16
CA ALA A 298 32.93 -0.57 32.83
C ALA A 298 33.26 -2.06 32.87
N PHE A 299 34.34 -2.41 33.56
CA PHE A 299 34.54 -3.69 34.24
C PHE A 299 35.34 -3.43 35.52
#